data_AF-A0A957X7B2-F1
#
_entry.id   AF-A0A957X7B2-F1
#
_cell.length_a   1.000
_cell.length_b   1.000
_cell.length_c   1.000
_cell.angle_alpha   90.00
_cell.angle_beta   90.00
_cell.angle_gamma   90.00
#
_symmetry.space_group_name_H-M   'P 1'
#
loop_
_entity.id
_entity.type
_entity.pdbx_description
1 polymer ?
#
loop_
_entity_poly.entity_id
_entity_poly.type
_entity_poly.pdbx_seq_one_letter_code
_entity_poly.pdbx_strand_id
1 'polypeptide(L)'
;MSIAERVQERWLAHGLYAQETSAASGTVEVANWGWFPALSLVNAVSLLLFAVANRIGYGASAWAGPLFWVALAGLLIPNALRLIAVDTTRRERMALVLGLGMTLYLFKVVHSPFAFTYSDEFAHLFNASRILKYHGLFTENSGLPASAYFPGLASVTAALATFTGLSIFHAGLIVIGGARLVLLLGLYLLMEQVSRSARVAALATAIYMCHSSFLFWSSQFAYESLALPLMVGVFFVIAR
;
A
#
# COMPACT_ATOMS: atom_id res chain seq x y z
N MET A 1 62.45 26.85 -15.13
CA MET A 1 61.65 25.90 -14.33
C MET A 1 62.59 24.98 -13.57
N SER A 2 62.67 25.18 -12.25
CA SER A 2 63.60 24.48 -11.36
C SER A 2 63.17 23.03 -11.11
N ILE A 3 64.08 22.17 -10.65
CA ILE A 3 63.79 20.76 -10.34
C ILE A 3 62.70 20.65 -9.25
N ALA A 4 62.65 21.62 -8.32
CA ALA A 4 61.62 21.66 -7.27
C ALA A 4 60.20 21.88 -7.83
N GLU A 5 60.04 22.73 -8.85
CA GLU A 5 58.73 23.00 -9.48
C GLU A 5 58.17 21.76 -10.20
N ARG A 6 59.05 21.00 -10.88
CA ARG A 6 58.66 19.75 -11.54
C ARG A 6 58.25 18.64 -10.58
N VAL A 7 58.85 18.61 -9.38
CA VAL A 7 58.47 17.63 -8.35
C VAL A 7 57.11 18.00 -7.77
N GLN A 8 56.87 19.28 -7.46
CA GLN A 8 55.61 19.78 -6.93
C GLN A 8 54.41 19.52 -7.87
N GLU A 9 54.55 19.79 -9.17
CA GLU A 9 53.51 19.51 -10.16
C GLU A 9 53.20 18.01 -10.28
N ARG A 10 54.23 17.15 -10.18
CA ARG A 10 54.06 15.70 -10.26
C ARG A 10 53.33 15.13 -9.04
N TRP A 11 53.57 15.70 -7.85
CA TRP A 11 52.83 15.34 -6.62
C TRP A 11 51.37 15.82 -6.66
N LEU A 12 51.12 17.03 -7.16
CA LEU A 12 49.76 17.54 -7.34
C LEU A 12 48.97 16.73 -8.37
N ALA A 13 49.60 16.38 -9.50
CA ALA A 13 48.99 15.53 -10.53
C ALA A 13 48.67 14.11 -10.02
N HIS A 14 49.56 13.51 -9.22
CA HIS A 14 49.31 12.20 -8.61
C HIS A 14 48.20 12.23 -7.53
N GLY A 15 48.13 13.31 -6.73
CA GLY A 15 47.07 13.50 -5.74
C GLY A 15 45.69 13.72 -6.37
N LEU A 16 45.63 14.49 -7.46
CA LEU A 16 44.42 14.71 -8.24
C LEU A 16 43.96 13.45 -8.99
N TYR A 17 44.89 12.69 -9.59
CA TYR A 17 44.56 11.40 -10.21
C TYR A 17 44.06 10.35 -9.21
N ALA A 18 44.61 10.33 -7.99
CA ALA A 18 44.18 9.42 -6.94
C ALA A 18 42.79 9.79 -6.38
N GLN A 19 42.44 11.08 -6.32
CA GLN A 19 41.10 11.52 -5.93
C GLN A 19 40.05 11.28 -7.04
N GLU A 20 40.37 11.51 -8.30
CA GLU A 20 39.45 11.24 -9.42
C GLU A 20 39.16 9.75 -9.60
N THR A 21 40.16 8.88 -9.41
CA THR A 21 39.96 7.42 -9.49
C THR A 21 39.17 6.86 -8.30
N SER A 22 39.29 7.46 -7.10
CA SER A 22 38.46 7.07 -5.95
C SER A 22 37.03 7.62 -6.01
N ALA A 23 36.78 8.73 -6.72
CA ALA A 23 35.44 9.31 -6.88
C ALA A 23 34.60 8.61 -7.96
N ALA A 24 35.24 7.91 -8.91
CA ALA A 24 34.58 7.24 -10.03
C ALA A 24 34.06 5.82 -9.71
N SER A 25 34.36 5.25 -8.55
CA SER A 25 33.86 3.92 -8.15
C SER A 25 32.58 3.99 -7.31
N GLY A 26 31.75 5.01 -7.52
CA GLY A 26 30.36 4.99 -7.09
C GLY A 26 29.60 3.98 -7.92
N THR A 27 29.77 2.67 -7.64
CA THR A 27 28.84 1.67 -8.12
C THR A 27 27.47 2.13 -7.65
N VAL A 28 26.63 2.61 -8.58
CA VAL A 28 25.22 2.81 -8.32
C VAL A 28 24.73 1.46 -7.83
N GLU A 29 24.47 1.35 -6.53
CA GLU A 29 23.98 0.14 -5.91
C GLU A 29 22.59 -0.07 -6.51
N VAL A 30 22.52 -0.83 -7.61
CA VAL A 30 21.26 -1.07 -8.31
C VAL A 30 20.36 -1.73 -7.29
N ALA A 31 19.31 -1.01 -6.89
CA ALA A 31 18.43 -1.44 -5.83
C ALA A 31 17.94 -2.86 -6.15
N ASN A 32 18.41 -3.85 -5.39
CA ASN A 32 18.03 -5.23 -5.60
C ASN A 32 16.62 -5.46 -5.05
N TRP A 33 15.62 -5.34 -5.93
CA TRP A 33 14.21 -5.60 -5.64
C TRP A 33 13.85 -7.09 -5.71
N GLY A 34 14.84 -7.96 -5.99
CA GLY A 34 14.63 -9.40 -6.14
C GLY A 34 13.54 -9.72 -7.17
N TRP A 35 12.61 -10.60 -6.80
CA TRP A 35 11.50 -11.05 -7.63
C TRP A 35 10.28 -10.13 -7.59
N PHE A 36 10.31 -9.03 -6.82
CA PHE A 36 9.17 -8.13 -6.71
C PHE A 36 8.66 -7.61 -8.07
N PRO A 37 9.50 -7.20 -9.05
CA PRO A 37 9.00 -6.77 -10.36
C PRO A 37 8.28 -7.88 -11.12
N ALA A 38 8.83 -9.10 -11.13
CA ALA A 38 8.20 -10.25 -11.79
C ALA A 38 6.88 -10.64 -11.10
N LEU A 39 6.86 -10.66 -9.77
CA LEU A 39 5.65 -10.94 -9.00
C LEU A 39 4.61 -9.83 -9.11
N SER A 40 5.02 -8.58 -9.36
CA SER A 40 4.08 -7.50 -9.66
C SER A 40 3.33 -7.72 -10.98
N LEU A 41 3.99 -8.31 -11.99
CA LEU A 41 3.33 -8.72 -13.23
C LEU A 41 2.34 -9.87 -12.98
N VAL A 42 2.71 -10.85 -12.15
CA VAL A 42 1.80 -11.93 -11.73
C VAL A 42 0.58 -11.35 -11.02
N ASN A 43 0.78 -10.38 -10.11
CA ASN A 43 -0.29 -9.70 -9.40
C ASN A 43 -1.25 -8.96 -10.36
N ALA A 44 -0.70 -8.31 -11.40
CA ALA A 44 -1.49 -7.64 -12.42
C ALA A 44 -2.32 -8.63 -13.25
N VAL A 45 -1.76 -9.79 -13.61
CA VAL A 45 -2.51 -10.87 -14.29
C VAL A 45 -3.63 -11.39 -13.39
N SER A 46 -3.36 -11.63 -12.10
CA SER A 46 -4.39 -12.00 -11.12
C SER A 46 -5.51 -10.97 -11.01
N LEU A 47 -5.18 -9.67 -10.98
CA LEU A 47 -6.17 -8.60 -10.98
C LEU A 47 -7.02 -8.60 -12.25
N LEU A 48 -6.41 -8.84 -13.42
CA LEU A 48 -7.12 -8.97 -14.69
C LEU A 48 -8.07 -10.18 -14.68
N LEU A 49 -7.61 -11.34 -14.22
CA LEU A 49 -8.45 -12.54 -14.10
C LEU A 49 -9.63 -12.31 -13.15
N PHE A 50 -9.40 -11.62 -12.03
CA PHE A 50 -10.47 -11.21 -11.12
C PHE A 50 -11.48 -10.28 -11.79
N ALA A 51 -11.02 -9.29 -12.57
CA ALA A 51 -11.89 -8.40 -13.32
C ALA A 51 -12.79 -9.16 -14.32
N VAL A 52 -12.22 -10.13 -15.03
CA VAL A 52 -12.96 -11.01 -15.93
C VAL A 52 -13.97 -11.86 -15.15
N ALA A 53 -13.58 -12.46 -14.03
CA ALA A 53 -14.46 -13.24 -13.16
C ALA A 53 -15.67 -12.41 -12.70
N ASN A 54 -15.45 -11.17 -12.29
CA ASN A 54 -16.51 -10.24 -11.90
C ASN A 54 -17.46 -9.95 -13.08
N ARG A 55 -16.90 -9.68 -14.27
CA ARG A 55 -17.70 -9.38 -15.47
C ARG A 55 -18.60 -10.54 -15.90
N ILE A 56 -18.08 -11.77 -15.91
CA ILE A 56 -18.85 -12.97 -16.29
C ILE A 56 -19.82 -13.40 -15.19
N GLY A 57 -19.55 -13.02 -13.93
CA GLY A 57 -20.46 -13.21 -12.80
C GLY A 57 -21.81 -12.51 -12.97
N TYR A 58 -21.82 -11.31 -13.55
CA TYR A 58 -23.08 -10.62 -13.90
C TYR A 58 -23.92 -11.40 -14.94
N GLY A 59 -23.29 -12.23 -15.75
CA GLY A 59 -23.96 -13.12 -16.71
C GLY A 59 -24.32 -14.49 -16.12
N ALA A 60 -24.19 -14.68 -14.81
CA ALA A 60 -24.41 -15.96 -14.10
C ALA A 60 -23.59 -17.14 -14.68
N SER A 61 -22.41 -16.86 -15.23
CA SER A 61 -21.53 -17.92 -15.75
C SER A 61 -21.03 -18.82 -14.61
N ALA A 62 -21.14 -20.13 -14.81
CA ALA A 62 -20.59 -21.13 -13.88
C ALA A 62 -19.07 -21.00 -13.67
N TRP A 63 -18.36 -20.33 -14.59
CA TRP A 63 -16.91 -20.09 -14.51
C TRP A 63 -16.52 -18.90 -13.62
N ALA A 64 -17.47 -18.07 -13.18
CA ALA A 64 -17.17 -16.89 -12.37
C ALA A 64 -16.47 -17.27 -11.04
N GLY A 65 -17.03 -18.24 -10.31
CA GLY A 65 -16.47 -18.74 -9.05
C GLY A 65 -15.09 -19.38 -9.22
N PRO A 66 -14.92 -20.37 -10.12
CA PRO A 66 -13.61 -20.96 -10.40
C PRO A 66 -12.55 -19.93 -10.81
N LEU A 67 -12.89 -18.99 -11.69
CA LEU A 67 -11.94 -17.97 -12.15
C LEU A 67 -11.55 -16.99 -11.03
N PHE A 68 -12.49 -16.64 -10.15
CA PHE A 68 -12.19 -15.88 -8.93
C PHE A 68 -11.14 -16.61 -8.06
N TRP A 69 -11.32 -17.90 -7.81
CA TRP A 69 -10.37 -18.68 -7.02
C TRP A 69 -9.01 -18.83 -7.70
N VAL A 70 -8.97 -18.98 -9.03
CA VAL A 70 -7.72 -18.99 -9.79
C VAL A 70 -7.01 -17.64 -9.69
N ALA A 71 -7.73 -16.53 -9.82
CA ALA A 71 -7.17 -15.19 -9.66
C ALA A 71 -6.57 -14.99 -8.26
N LEU A 72 -7.30 -15.40 -7.22
CA LEU A 72 -6.86 -15.28 -5.83
C LEU A 72 -5.67 -16.21 -5.52
N ALA A 73 -5.70 -17.46 -5.98
CA ALA A 73 -4.60 -18.41 -5.83
C ALA A 73 -3.34 -17.93 -6.58
N GLY A 74 -3.50 -17.45 -7.82
CA GLY A 74 -2.42 -16.86 -8.61
C GLY A 74 -1.79 -15.64 -7.96
N LEU A 75 -2.54 -14.92 -7.12
CA LEU A 75 -2.02 -13.79 -6.34
C LEU A 75 -1.31 -14.28 -5.08
N LEU A 76 -1.98 -15.11 -4.27
CA LEU A 76 -1.49 -15.49 -2.95
C LEU A 76 -0.32 -16.47 -3.00
N ILE A 77 -0.39 -17.52 -3.81
CA ILE A 77 0.58 -18.63 -3.80
C ILE A 77 1.99 -18.17 -4.15
N PRO A 78 2.25 -17.52 -5.32
CA PRO A 78 3.62 -17.17 -5.69
C PRO A 78 4.22 -16.11 -4.76
N ASN A 79 3.42 -15.15 -4.26
CA ASN A 79 3.88 -14.19 -3.26
C ASN A 79 4.18 -14.87 -1.92
N ALA A 80 3.33 -15.78 -1.44
CA ALA A 80 3.57 -16.52 -0.20
C ALA A 80 4.82 -17.39 -0.29
N LEU A 81 5.02 -18.12 -1.39
CA LEU A 81 6.22 -18.92 -1.62
C LEU A 81 7.49 -18.05 -1.56
N ARG A 82 7.49 -16.87 -2.21
CA ARG A 82 8.62 -15.95 -2.15
C ARG A 82 8.81 -15.37 -0.75
N LEU A 83 7.73 -15.04 -0.04
CA LEU A 83 7.79 -14.62 1.37
C LEU A 83 8.28 -15.72 2.31
N ILE A 84 8.21 -17.00 1.95
CA ILE A 84 8.76 -18.09 2.78
C ILE A 84 10.23 -18.36 2.45
N ALA A 85 10.67 -18.09 1.22
CA ALA A 85 12.03 -18.39 0.75
C ALA A 85 13.12 -17.72 1.61
N VAL A 86 14.25 -18.40 1.82
CA VAL A 86 15.31 -17.99 2.78
C VAL A 86 16.13 -16.81 2.25
N ASP A 87 16.36 -16.77 0.95
CA ASP A 87 17.17 -15.79 0.22
C ASP A 87 16.48 -14.43 -0.02
N THR A 88 15.22 -14.30 0.40
CA THR A 88 14.44 -13.07 0.14
C THR A 88 14.85 -11.96 1.10
N THR A 89 15.30 -10.84 0.54
CA THR A 89 15.83 -9.69 1.31
C THR A 89 14.72 -8.97 2.08
N ARG A 90 15.09 -8.21 3.13
CA ARG A 90 14.15 -7.37 3.89
C ARG A 90 13.33 -6.44 2.98
N ARG A 91 14.02 -5.74 2.07
CA ARG A 91 13.39 -4.78 1.14
C ARG A 91 12.39 -5.47 0.23
N GLU A 92 12.77 -6.61 -0.34
CA GLU A 92 11.90 -7.42 -1.19
C GLU A 92 10.65 -7.90 -0.43
N ARG A 93 10.82 -8.40 0.80
CA ARG A 93 9.68 -8.83 1.64
C ARG A 93 8.69 -7.72 1.90
N MET A 94 9.19 -6.54 2.27
CA MET A 94 8.35 -5.36 2.49
C MET A 94 7.60 -4.98 1.21
N ALA A 95 8.30 -4.95 0.06
CA ALA A 95 7.68 -4.66 -1.23
C ALA A 95 6.61 -5.69 -1.60
N LEU A 96 6.86 -6.98 -1.41
CA LEU A 96 5.92 -8.07 -1.68
C LEU A 96 4.66 -7.95 -0.82
N VAL A 97 4.79 -7.69 0.48
CA VAL A 97 3.65 -7.49 1.39
C VAL A 97 2.81 -6.29 0.97
N LEU A 98 3.45 -5.16 0.66
CA LEU A 98 2.74 -3.96 0.19
C LEU A 98 2.05 -4.21 -1.15
N GLY A 99 2.75 -4.80 -2.12
CA GLY A 99 2.21 -5.13 -3.44
C GLY A 99 1.04 -6.11 -3.36
N LEU A 100 1.16 -7.15 -2.52
CA LEU A 100 0.10 -8.12 -2.28
C LEU A 100 -1.16 -7.44 -1.72
N GLY A 101 -1.01 -6.69 -0.62
CA GLY A 101 -2.14 -6.06 0.03
C GLY A 101 -2.81 -4.94 -0.78
N MET A 102 -2.02 -4.22 -1.60
CA MET A 102 -2.57 -3.25 -2.55
C MET A 102 -3.26 -3.91 -3.73
N THR A 103 -2.79 -5.07 -4.20
CA THR A 103 -3.50 -5.82 -5.25
C THR A 103 -4.84 -6.33 -4.73
N LEU A 104 -4.90 -6.84 -3.50
CA LEU A 104 -6.16 -7.21 -2.84
C LEU A 104 -7.08 -5.99 -2.65
N TYR A 105 -6.54 -4.80 -2.37
CA TYR A 105 -7.34 -3.57 -2.36
C TYR A 105 -7.93 -3.26 -3.75
N LEU A 106 -7.12 -3.41 -4.81
CA LEU A 106 -7.58 -3.21 -6.18
C LEU A 106 -8.64 -4.22 -6.61
N PHE A 107 -8.67 -5.44 -6.05
CA PHE A 107 -9.80 -6.37 -6.26
C PHE A 107 -11.10 -5.72 -5.80
N LYS A 108 -11.14 -5.08 -4.62
CA LYS A 108 -12.34 -4.35 -4.16
C LYS A 108 -12.67 -3.16 -5.05
N VAL A 109 -11.68 -2.40 -5.50
CA VAL A 109 -11.91 -1.25 -6.40
C VAL A 109 -12.49 -1.72 -7.74
N VAL A 110 -11.93 -2.75 -8.36
CA VAL A 110 -12.40 -3.29 -9.65
C VAL A 110 -13.74 -4.00 -9.53
N HIS A 111 -14.07 -4.54 -8.35
CA HIS A 111 -15.40 -5.09 -8.09
C HIS A 111 -16.50 -4.03 -8.19
N SER A 112 -16.23 -2.79 -7.79
CA SER A 112 -17.18 -1.67 -7.86
C SER A 112 -16.46 -0.38 -8.26
N PRO A 113 -16.09 -0.22 -9.55
CA PRO A 113 -15.13 0.80 -9.98
C PRO A 113 -15.72 2.19 -10.12
N PHE A 114 -17.05 2.34 -10.04
CA PHE A 114 -17.75 3.59 -10.31
C PHE A 114 -18.51 4.17 -9.12
N ALA A 115 -18.72 3.39 -8.06
CA ALA A 115 -19.49 3.81 -6.91
C ALA A 115 -19.16 2.99 -5.67
N PHE A 116 -19.39 3.60 -4.51
CA PHE A 116 -19.52 2.85 -3.26
C PHE A 116 -20.79 1.99 -3.32
N THR A 117 -20.68 0.77 -2.78
CA THR A 117 -21.75 -0.25 -2.88
C THR A 117 -22.10 -0.85 -1.53
N TYR A 118 -21.33 -0.57 -0.49
CA TYR A 118 -21.59 -1.06 0.85
C TYR A 118 -22.33 -0.03 1.72
N SER A 119 -23.18 -0.51 2.63
CA SER A 119 -24.04 0.32 3.48
C SER A 119 -23.27 1.38 4.28
N ASP A 120 -22.15 0.98 4.89
CA ASP A 120 -21.34 1.88 5.71
C ASP A 120 -20.69 3.00 4.88
N GLU A 121 -20.30 2.69 3.64
CA GLU A 121 -19.73 3.67 2.72
C GLU A 121 -20.72 4.79 2.37
N PHE A 122 -22.02 4.47 2.28
CA PHE A 122 -23.04 5.49 2.02
C PHE A 122 -23.19 6.46 3.20
N ALA A 123 -23.09 5.97 4.44
CA ALA A 123 -23.13 6.84 5.63
C ALA A 123 -21.95 7.83 5.62
N HIS A 124 -20.75 7.37 5.26
CA HIS A 124 -19.58 8.23 5.19
C HIS A 124 -19.55 9.14 3.96
N LEU A 125 -20.05 8.67 2.83
CA LEU A 125 -20.24 9.49 1.63
C LEU A 125 -21.18 10.66 1.91
N PHE A 126 -22.28 10.41 2.64
CA PHE A 126 -23.21 11.45 3.07
C PHE A 126 -22.49 12.51 3.92
N ASN A 127 -21.72 12.10 4.93
CA ASN A 127 -20.97 13.01 5.79
C ASN A 127 -19.96 13.85 5.00
N ALA A 128 -19.16 13.23 4.13
CA ALA A 128 -18.18 13.93 3.31
C ALA A 128 -18.86 14.94 2.36
N SER A 129 -20.00 14.57 1.77
CA SER A 129 -20.79 15.45 0.91
C SER A 129 -21.33 16.66 1.66
N ARG A 130 -21.77 16.48 2.91
CA ARG A 130 -22.22 17.60 3.76
C ARG A 130 -21.10 18.55 4.11
N ILE A 131 -19.90 18.05 4.42
CA ILE A 131 -18.73 18.88 4.68
C ILE A 131 -18.39 19.71 3.45
N LEU A 132 -18.38 19.10 2.25
CA LEU A 132 -18.11 19.84 1.01
C LEU A 132 -19.17 20.90 0.69
N LYS A 133 -20.46 20.59 0.90
CA LYS A 133 -21.56 21.48 0.53
C LYS A 133 -21.80 22.60 1.53
N TYR A 134 -21.68 22.32 2.82
CA TYR A 134 -22.09 23.23 3.90
C TYR A 134 -20.92 23.69 4.79
N HIS A 135 -19.71 23.18 4.57
CA HIS A 135 -18.51 23.51 5.36
C HIS A 135 -18.66 23.26 6.87
N GLY A 136 -19.61 22.41 7.26
CA GLY A 136 -19.88 22.05 8.65
C GLY A 136 -19.23 20.71 9.00
N LEU A 137 -18.41 20.70 10.06
CA LEU A 137 -17.94 19.47 10.71
C LEU A 137 -18.96 19.03 11.78
N PHE A 138 -18.85 17.77 12.22
CA PHE A 138 -19.66 17.21 13.31
C PHE A 138 -21.19 17.25 13.05
N THR A 139 -21.61 17.18 11.79
CA THR A 139 -23.03 17.21 11.42
C THR A 139 -23.71 15.89 11.73
N GLU A 140 -24.95 15.95 12.21
CA GLU A 140 -25.76 14.76 12.46
C GLU A 140 -25.99 13.94 11.19
N ASN A 141 -25.94 12.62 11.38
CA ASN A 141 -26.31 11.60 10.41
C ASN A 141 -27.22 10.60 11.11
N SER A 142 -28.52 10.64 10.82
CA SER A 142 -29.51 9.75 11.45
C SER A 142 -29.26 8.26 11.15
N GLY A 143 -28.60 7.94 10.03
CA GLY A 143 -28.21 6.57 9.68
C GLY A 143 -26.98 6.07 10.44
N LEU A 144 -26.14 6.97 10.94
CA LEU A 144 -24.97 6.63 11.77
C LEU A 144 -24.69 7.77 12.78
N PRO A 145 -25.48 7.89 13.87
CA PRO A 145 -25.39 9.04 14.79
C PRO A 145 -24.00 9.23 15.40
N ALA A 146 -23.29 8.13 15.68
CA ALA A 146 -21.93 8.16 16.22
C ALA A 146 -20.93 8.90 15.31
N SER A 147 -21.18 8.94 13.99
CA SER A 147 -20.27 9.58 13.03
C SER A 147 -20.16 11.10 13.22
N ALA A 148 -21.14 11.73 13.85
CA ALA A 148 -21.09 13.15 14.19
C ALA A 148 -19.91 13.47 15.12
N TYR A 149 -19.52 12.55 16.02
CA TYR A 149 -18.44 12.78 16.99
C TYR A 149 -17.05 12.55 16.43
N PHE A 150 -16.93 11.85 15.30
CA PHE A 150 -15.65 11.41 14.76
C PHE A 150 -15.48 11.82 13.28
N PRO A 151 -15.48 13.10 12.90
CA PRO A 151 -15.56 13.50 11.49
C PRO A 151 -14.28 13.23 10.66
N GLY A 152 -13.25 12.60 11.23
CA GLY A 152 -11.91 12.48 10.64
C GLY A 152 -11.89 11.94 9.20
N LEU A 153 -12.52 10.78 8.95
CA LEU A 153 -12.56 10.17 7.61
C LEU A 153 -13.22 11.10 6.58
N ALA A 154 -14.38 11.65 6.94
CA ALA A 154 -15.13 12.55 6.07
C ALA A 154 -14.38 13.87 5.83
N SER A 155 -13.69 14.38 6.85
CA SER A 155 -12.91 15.63 6.78
C SER A 155 -11.70 15.50 5.88
N VAL A 156 -10.89 14.44 6.06
CA VAL A 156 -9.70 14.20 5.22
C VAL A 156 -10.10 13.98 3.77
N THR A 157 -11.18 13.23 3.53
CA THR A 157 -11.70 12.99 2.18
C THR A 157 -12.23 14.27 1.53
N ALA A 158 -13.00 15.07 2.26
CA ALA A 158 -13.51 16.35 1.77
C ALA A 158 -12.35 17.31 1.45
N ALA A 159 -11.35 17.42 2.33
CA ALA A 159 -10.16 18.23 2.09
C ALA A 159 -9.43 17.78 0.81
N LEU A 160 -9.18 16.48 0.66
CA LEU A 160 -8.52 15.94 -0.53
C LEU A 160 -9.33 16.24 -1.81
N ALA A 161 -10.66 16.06 -1.77
CA ALA A 161 -11.54 16.39 -2.88
C ALA A 161 -11.49 17.88 -3.24
N THR A 162 -11.51 18.78 -2.25
CA THR A 162 -11.36 20.22 -2.46
C THR A 162 -10.00 20.59 -3.07
N PHE A 163 -8.91 20.00 -2.58
CA PHE A 163 -7.55 20.31 -3.07
C PHE A 163 -7.29 19.77 -4.49
N THR A 164 -7.85 18.61 -4.84
CA THR A 164 -7.55 17.93 -6.11
C THR A 164 -8.60 18.15 -7.20
N GLY A 165 -9.81 18.59 -6.84
CA GLY A 165 -10.96 18.62 -7.74
C GLY A 165 -11.56 17.24 -8.05
N LEU A 166 -11.07 16.17 -7.40
CA LEU A 166 -11.62 14.82 -7.57
C LEU A 166 -13.01 14.70 -6.93
N SER A 167 -13.82 13.77 -7.45
CA SER A 167 -15.06 13.40 -6.77
C SER A 167 -14.78 12.75 -5.42
N ILE A 168 -15.74 12.82 -4.49
CA ILE A 168 -15.63 12.20 -3.15
C ILE A 168 -15.32 10.70 -3.26
N PHE A 169 -15.87 10.03 -4.27
CA PHE A 169 -15.60 8.62 -4.53
C PHE A 169 -14.09 8.39 -4.76
N HIS A 170 -13.48 9.09 -5.72
CA HIS A 170 -12.05 8.93 -6.02
C HIS A 170 -11.17 9.39 -4.85
N ALA A 171 -11.51 10.51 -4.20
CA ALA A 171 -10.79 10.97 -3.03
C ALA A 171 -10.87 9.94 -1.88
N GLY A 172 -12.04 9.35 -1.65
CA GLY A 172 -12.24 8.30 -0.66
C GLY A 172 -11.43 7.05 -0.97
N LEU A 173 -11.36 6.62 -2.24
CA LEU A 173 -10.49 5.52 -2.65
C LEU A 173 -9.01 5.82 -2.37
N ILE A 174 -8.55 7.04 -2.64
CA ILE A 174 -7.16 7.44 -2.34
C ILE A 174 -6.90 7.41 -0.83
N VAL A 175 -7.83 7.95 -0.02
CA VAL A 175 -7.72 7.94 1.44
C VAL A 175 -7.64 6.52 1.99
N ILE A 176 -8.51 5.60 1.54
CA ILE A 176 -8.50 4.21 1.99
C ILE A 176 -7.28 3.46 1.46
N GLY A 177 -6.87 3.68 0.21
CA GLY A 177 -5.64 3.10 -0.33
C GLY A 177 -4.40 3.52 0.46
N GLY A 178 -4.30 4.81 0.80
CA GLY A 178 -3.25 5.35 1.65
C GLY A 178 -3.29 4.77 3.07
N ALA A 179 -4.47 4.69 3.68
CA ALA A 179 -4.66 4.06 4.98
C ALA A 179 -4.21 2.60 4.97
N ARG A 180 -4.52 1.84 3.91
CA ARG A 180 -4.06 0.45 3.76
C ARG A 180 -2.55 0.34 3.60
N LEU A 181 -1.90 1.23 2.85
CA LEU A 181 -0.44 1.27 2.79
C LEU A 181 0.17 1.50 4.17
N VAL A 182 -0.38 2.44 4.94
CA VAL A 182 0.07 2.74 6.32
C VAL A 182 -0.16 1.52 7.23
N LEU A 183 -1.31 0.85 7.13
CA LEU A 183 -1.62 -0.35 7.92
C LEU A 183 -0.59 -1.45 7.66
N LEU A 184 -0.34 -1.76 6.39
CA LEU A 184 0.55 -2.84 5.99
C LEU A 184 2.01 -2.54 6.34
N LEU A 185 2.45 -1.30 6.10
CA LEU A 185 3.79 -0.88 6.48
C LEU A 185 3.94 -0.86 8.02
N GLY A 186 2.95 -0.33 8.73
CA GLY A 186 2.94 -0.28 10.19
C GLY A 186 2.98 -1.67 10.83
N LEU A 187 2.18 -2.61 10.32
CA LEU A 187 2.20 -4.01 10.78
C LEU A 187 3.55 -4.67 10.50
N TYR A 188 4.10 -4.47 9.31
CA TYR A 188 5.42 -5.00 8.95
C TYR A 188 6.49 -4.45 9.91
N LEU A 189 6.56 -3.14 10.09
CA LEU A 189 7.59 -2.50 10.91
C LEU A 189 7.44 -2.86 12.39
N LEU A 190 6.21 -2.86 12.93
CA LEU A 190 5.92 -3.27 14.30
C LEU A 190 6.35 -4.72 14.54
N MET A 191 5.96 -5.63 13.66
CA MET A 191 6.29 -7.06 13.81
C MET A 191 7.79 -7.30 13.61
N GLU A 192 8.44 -6.58 12.70
CA GLU A 192 9.90 -6.66 12.54
C GLU A 192 10.63 -6.20 13.79
N GLN A 193 10.13 -5.15 14.42
CA GLN A 193 10.71 -4.61 15.63
C GLN A 193 10.58 -5.56 16.82
N VAL A 194 9.40 -6.14 17.02
CA VAL A 194 9.14 -7.11 18.10
C VAL A 194 9.88 -8.43 17.87
N SER A 195 9.87 -8.95 16.64
CA SER A 195 10.47 -10.25 16.31
C SER A 195 11.96 -10.21 15.97
N ARG A 196 12.50 -9.02 15.68
CA ARG A 196 13.85 -8.80 15.13
C ARG A 196 14.11 -9.58 13.83
N SER A 197 13.05 -9.90 13.08
CA SER A 197 13.11 -10.73 11.88
C SER A 197 12.20 -10.22 10.77
N ALA A 198 12.82 -9.78 9.67
CA ALA A 198 12.10 -9.36 8.46
C ALA A 198 11.22 -10.48 7.85
N ARG A 199 11.61 -11.75 8.04
CA ARG A 199 10.81 -12.90 7.59
C ARG A 199 9.56 -13.07 8.44
N VAL A 200 9.70 -13.04 9.76
CA VAL A 200 8.56 -13.13 10.69
C VAL A 200 7.60 -11.96 10.47
N ALA A 201 8.13 -10.74 10.33
CA ALA A 201 7.35 -9.55 10.02
C ALA A 201 6.49 -9.69 8.76
N ALA A 202 7.12 -10.16 7.67
CA ALA A 202 6.44 -10.33 6.40
C ALA A 202 5.35 -11.41 6.47
N LEU A 203 5.65 -12.55 7.10
CA LEU A 203 4.70 -13.64 7.26
C LEU A 203 3.54 -13.25 8.19
N ALA A 204 3.81 -12.59 9.32
CA ALA A 204 2.78 -12.10 10.21
C ALA A 204 1.84 -11.11 9.51
N THR A 205 2.40 -10.18 8.72
CA THR A 205 1.60 -9.23 7.95
C THR A 205 0.81 -9.93 6.84
N ALA A 206 1.37 -10.93 6.16
CA ALA A 206 0.66 -11.71 5.16
C ALA A 206 -0.47 -12.55 5.77
N ILE A 207 -0.24 -13.18 6.94
CA ILE A 207 -1.26 -13.92 7.69
C ILE A 207 -2.40 -13.00 8.12
N TYR A 208 -2.08 -11.77 8.55
CA TYR A 208 -3.11 -10.77 8.83
C TYR A 208 -4.03 -10.56 7.62
N MET A 209 -3.50 -10.53 6.39
CA MET A 209 -4.33 -10.37 5.17
C MET A 209 -5.25 -11.56 4.85
N CYS A 210 -5.01 -12.73 5.45
CA CYS A 210 -5.77 -13.95 5.16
C CYS A 210 -7.15 -13.99 5.86
N HIS A 211 -7.49 -13.02 6.70
CA HIS A 211 -8.83 -12.98 7.30
C HIS A 211 -9.89 -12.61 6.25
N SER A 212 -11.08 -13.21 6.35
CA SER A 212 -12.15 -13.09 5.34
C SER A 212 -12.61 -11.64 5.11
N SER A 213 -12.55 -10.79 6.14
CA SER A 213 -12.94 -9.39 6.05
C SER A 213 -11.90 -8.51 5.33
N PHE A 214 -10.65 -8.96 5.15
CA PHE A 214 -9.56 -8.12 4.61
C PHE A 214 -9.83 -7.58 3.22
N LEU A 215 -10.42 -8.43 2.37
CA LEU A 215 -10.58 -8.20 0.94
C LEU A 215 -11.60 -7.11 0.67
N PHE A 216 -12.77 -7.19 1.31
CA PHE A 216 -13.90 -6.29 1.03
C PHE A 216 -14.28 -5.42 2.22
N TRP A 217 -14.60 -6.01 3.38
CA TRP A 217 -15.13 -5.27 4.53
C TRP A 217 -14.12 -4.26 5.09
N SER A 218 -12.91 -4.70 5.44
CA SER A 218 -11.87 -3.83 5.99
C SER A 218 -11.21 -2.92 4.94
N SER A 219 -11.71 -2.91 3.70
CA SER A 219 -11.27 -2.03 2.60
C SER A 219 -12.36 -1.06 2.13
N GLN A 220 -13.47 -0.97 2.87
CA GLN A 220 -14.54 0.00 2.63
C GLN A 220 -14.09 1.43 2.90
N PHE A 221 -14.81 2.38 2.30
CA PHE A 221 -14.81 3.76 2.77
C PHE A 221 -15.55 3.88 4.11
N ALA A 222 -14.89 3.39 5.17
CA ALA A 222 -15.44 3.21 6.51
C ALA A 222 -14.45 3.65 7.60
N TYR A 223 -14.95 3.99 8.79
CA TYR A 223 -14.10 4.42 9.90
C TYR A 223 -13.04 3.40 10.27
N GLU A 224 -13.42 2.12 10.35
CA GLU A 224 -12.52 1.04 10.73
C GLU A 224 -11.27 1.01 9.84
N SER A 225 -11.46 1.21 8.52
CA SER A 225 -10.41 1.20 7.52
C SER A 225 -9.39 2.35 7.67
N LEU A 226 -9.74 3.44 8.36
CA LEU A 226 -8.81 4.51 8.72
C LEU A 226 -8.29 4.37 10.16
N ALA A 227 -9.14 3.95 11.10
CA ALA A 227 -8.81 3.87 12.52
C ALA A 227 -7.76 2.79 12.82
N LEU A 228 -7.86 1.61 12.20
CA LEU A 228 -6.89 0.52 12.39
C LEU A 228 -5.45 0.92 12.00
N PRO A 229 -5.18 1.49 10.81
CA PRO A 229 -3.85 1.98 10.47
C PRO A 229 -3.31 3.02 11.46
N LEU A 230 -4.15 3.93 11.95
CA LEU A 230 -3.74 4.93 12.94
C LEU A 230 -3.37 4.27 14.28
N MET A 231 -4.16 3.30 14.75
CA MET A 231 -3.87 2.52 15.95
C MET A 231 -2.54 1.76 15.82
N VAL A 232 -2.32 1.08 14.69
CA VAL A 232 -1.05 0.37 14.43
C VAL A 232 0.13 1.32 14.37
N GLY A 233 -0.06 2.51 13.77
CA GLY A 233 0.96 3.56 13.77
C GLY A 233 1.33 4.02 15.18
N VAL A 234 0.34 4.22 16.05
CA VAL A 234 0.57 4.55 17.47
C VAL A 234 1.33 3.43 18.18
N PHE A 235 0.93 2.16 18.01
CA PHE A 235 1.65 1.03 18.61
C PHE A 235 3.08 0.89 18.10
N PHE A 236 3.32 1.14 16.81
CA PHE A 236 4.67 1.17 16.25
C PHE A 236 5.53 2.25 16.90
N VAL A 237 4.98 3.46 17.10
CA VAL A 237 5.70 4.55 17.78
C VAL A 237 5.99 4.21 19.24
N ILE A 238 5.03 3.59 19.96
CA ILE A 238 5.20 3.22 21.37
C ILE A 238 6.20 2.07 21.55
N ALA A 239 6.25 1.13 20.61
CA ALA A 239 7.16 -0.02 20.70
C ALA A 239 8.64 0.37 20.52
N ARG A 240 8.91 1.57 19.98
CA ARG A 240 10.24 2.12 19.61
C ARG A 240 10.96 2.76 20.77
#